data_AF-A0A857D9L0-F1
#
_entry.id   AF-A0A857D9L0-F1
#
_cell.length_a   1.000
_cell.length_b   1.000
_cell.length_c   1.000
_cell.angle_alpha   90.00
_cell.angle_beta   90.00
_cell.angle_gamma   90.00
#
_symmetry.space_group_name_H-M   'P 1'
#
loop_
_entity.id
_entity.type
_entity.pdbx_description
1 polymer ?
#
loop_
_entity_poly.entity_id
_entity_poly.type
_entity_poly.pdbx_seq_one_letter_code
_entity_poly.pdbx_strand_id
1 'polypeptide(L)'
;MPETTTTEPTKIEFIQYHQPALKDGDYQITLTQQITGEKIPANTSFQITRKFSVGAERFDLKPTAIHAVFPPDGSLGEHSKVLPHIILNRSTLPWERQAISNNNNISWLALLLFEEKEAPETQIVTLKTLKDINSYLAKFTNFTLESGQHEDDKVIIIDVKKELLEKILPTKEDLTYLAHVRQGTDEQGNLIGDELDVIICNRLPQKGGRSIVHLVSLEGRYNNNGFDFQGAGDHDKIRLVSLKSWSFSCIDEKQSFQGLLTNLNREPSTLRLPQVANPEAEKYLSMGYVPLPHFLRQGGKTFSWYHSPLITGNNPNNNITLPIRTADELIIYNPDNGIFDVSYSAAWELGRLLTLQSKNLSVSLYNWKRAHRQSLQNLETHLPVYNQPNTDLPESIYNWFEDLSLLKGVPFNYLVPDELMLPVESIRFFYIDSLWIECLLDGAFSIGRVTTSDHKQDQENKTNPAVNNYPIVTGFLLRSDVVSGWPGLLVDGYHEDDTKKIELLRIERLSANVLICLFKGKIKTVDIHQKPETLHFGLDWDDENKTFYKKLKNLDGQDINKKVDNIPWKDSEKRVIDINSLTNRIKEQVDNSSSFTSAQLALEMIEGVEKVRFIGS
;
A
#
# COMPACT_ATOMS: atom_id res chain seq x y z
N MET A 1 7.89 -6.21 -29.56
CA MET A 1 8.04 -6.22 -28.10
C MET A 1 6.85 -6.99 -27.57
N PRO A 2 7.04 -8.06 -26.78
CA PRO A 2 5.90 -8.80 -26.25
C PRO A 2 5.13 -7.88 -25.30
N GLU A 3 3.82 -7.89 -25.46
CA GLU A 3 2.86 -7.19 -24.61
C GLU A 3 3.16 -7.56 -23.15
N THR A 4 3.36 -6.55 -22.31
CA THR A 4 3.37 -6.67 -20.85
C THR A 4 2.01 -7.18 -20.42
N THR A 5 1.87 -8.50 -20.33
CA THR A 5 0.78 -9.16 -19.61
C THR A 5 0.83 -8.69 -18.17
N THR A 6 -0.24 -8.07 -17.73
CA THR A 6 -0.50 -7.74 -16.33
C THR A 6 -0.36 -9.01 -15.49
N THR A 7 0.64 -9.03 -14.60
CA THR A 7 0.96 -10.14 -13.68
C THR A 7 0.09 -10.17 -12.43
N GLU A 8 -0.97 -9.37 -12.38
CA GLU A 8 -1.86 -9.30 -11.22
C GLU A 8 -3.05 -10.23 -11.42
N PRO A 9 -3.43 -11.04 -10.42
CA PRO A 9 -4.57 -11.94 -10.52
C PRO A 9 -5.87 -11.15 -10.71
N THR A 10 -6.70 -11.58 -11.65
CA THR A 10 -8.03 -10.97 -11.88
C THR A 10 -9.07 -11.41 -10.85
N LYS A 11 -8.86 -12.57 -10.20
CA LYS A 11 -9.73 -13.12 -9.16
C LYS A 11 -8.91 -13.69 -8.01
N ILE A 12 -9.47 -13.64 -6.81
CA ILE A 12 -8.91 -14.28 -5.61
C ILE A 12 -9.90 -15.36 -5.17
N GLU A 13 -9.39 -16.56 -4.96
CA GLU A 13 -10.17 -17.72 -4.54
C GLU A 13 -9.68 -18.25 -3.20
N PHE A 14 -10.62 -18.75 -2.40
CA PHE A 14 -10.37 -19.37 -1.10
C PHE A 14 -10.74 -20.85 -1.13
N ILE A 15 -9.85 -21.70 -0.64
CA ILE A 15 -10.03 -23.16 -0.59
C ILE A 15 -9.97 -23.61 0.86
N GLN A 16 -10.87 -24.52 1.25
CA GLN A 16 -11.03 -24.91 2.65
C GLN A 16 -9.76 -25.52 3.27
N TYR A 17 -9.10 -26.42 2.53
CA TYR A 17 -7.86 -27.06 2.95
C TYR A 17 -7.11 -27.61 1.73
N HIS A 18 -5.79 -27.74 1.85
CA HIS A 18 -4.95 -28.47 0.89
C HIS A 18 -4.19 -29.57 1.63
N GLN A 19 -4.60 -30.82 1.41
CA GLN A 19 -3.95 -31.98 2.01
C GLN A 19 -2.76 -32.44 1.16
N PRO A 20 -1.61 -32.77 1.78
CA PRO A 20 -0.48 -33.31 1.05
C PRO A 20 -0.84 -34.67 0.43
N ALA A 21 -0.45 -34.89 -0.83
CA ALA A 21 -0.70 -36.14 -1.54
C ALA A 21 0.02 -37.35 -0.89
N LEU A 22 1.18 -37.10 -0.28
CA LEU A 22 1.94 -38.05 0.51
C LEU A 22 2.22 -37.45 1.89
N LYS A 23 1.81 -38.14 2.95
CA LYS A 23 1.98 -37.67 4.33
C LYS A 23 3.43 -37.77 4.77
N ASP A 24 3.74 -37.11 5.88
CA ASP A 24 5.01 -37.32 6.55
C ASP A 24 5.10 -38.74 7.12
N GLY A 25 6.33 -39.27 7.16
CA GLY A 25 6.60 -40.59 7.71
C GLY A 25 7.55 -41.42 6.87
N ASP A 26 7.76 -42.66 7.32
CA ASP A 26 8.68 -43.61 6.70
C ASP A 26 7.94 -44.54 5.75
N TYR A 27 8.37 -44.51 4.49
CA TYR A 27 7.79 -45.27 3.40
C TYR A 27 8.76 -46.33 2.87
N GLN A 28 8.20 -47.38 2.30
CA GLN A 28 8.95 -48.41 1.61
C GLN A 28 8.37 -48.61 0.21
N ILE A 29 9.17 -48.33 -0.82
CA ILE A 29 8.83 -48.68 -2.21
C ILE A 29 9.44 -50.03 -2.51
N THR A 30 8.60 -50.95 -2.97
CA THR A 30 9.00 -52.26 -3.43
C THR A 30 8.76 -52.35 -4.93
N LEU A 31 9.83 -52.47 -5.70
CA LEU A 31 9.77 -52.71 -7.13
C LEU A 31 9.88 -54.22 -7.39
N THR A 32 8.87 -54.78 -8.04
CA THR A 32 8.85 -56.18 -8.46
C THR A 32 8.91 -56.24 -9.98
N GLN A 33 9.96 -56.84 -10.53
CA GLN A 33 10.12 -57.08 -11.96
C GLN A 33 9.85 -58.55 -12.25
N GLN A 34 8.88 -58.85 -13.12
CA GLN A 34 8.62 -60.19 -13.63
C GLN A 34 9.21 -60.32 -15.04
N ILE A 35 9.96 -61.39 -15.29
CA ILE A 35 10.58 -61.65 -16.60
C ILE A 35 10.00 -62.94 -17.19
N THR A 36 9.60 -62.90 -18.46
CA THR A 36 9.08 -64.05 -19.20
C THR A 36 9.94 -64.34 -20.45
N GLY A 37 10.14 -65.63 -20.77
CA GLY A 37 10.87 -66.06 -21.96
C GLY A 37 10.99 -67.59 -22.05
N GLU A 38 11.17 -68.13 -23.26
CA GLU A 38 11.15 -69.59 -23.53
C GLU A 38 12.18 -70.41 -22.74
N LYS A 39 13.28 -69.79 -22.31
CA LYS A 39 14.35 -70.42 -21.51
C LYS A 39 14.45 -69.88 -20.08
N ILE A 40 13.49 -69.06 -19.65
CA ILE A 40 13.45 -68.49 -18.31
C ILE A 40 12.43 -69.29 -17.49
N PRO A 41 12.77 -69.76 -16.28
CA PRO A 41 11.83 -70.46 -15.42
C PRO A 41 10.54 -69.66 -15.22
N ALA A 42 9.39 -70.34 -15.26
CA ALA A 42 8.10 -69.72 -14.97
C ALA A 42 8.13 -69.05 -13.58
N ASN A 43 7.52 -67.87 -13.47
CA ASN A 43 7.46 -67.04 -12.25
C ASN A 43 8.81 -66.48 -11.75
N THR A 44 9.80 -66.30 -12.63
CA THR A 44 11.02 -65.57 -12.27
C THR A 44 10.68 -64.10 -11.98
N SER A 45 10.82 -63.71 -10.71
CA SER A 45 10.61 -62.33 -10.26
C SER A 45 11.80 -61.83 -9.44
N PHE A 46 12.13 -60.56 -9.64
CA PHE A 46 13.15 -59.84 -8.88
C PHE A 46 12.46 -58.76 -8.08
N GLN A 47 12.79 -58.67 -6.79
CA GLN A 47 12.24 -57.65 -5.91
C GLN A 47 13.36 -56.81 -5.33
N ILE A 48 13.19 -55.49 -5.38
CA ILE A 48 14.06 -54.55 -4.69
C ILE A 48 13.22 -53.60 -3.85
N THR A 49 13.58 -53.50 -2.57
CA THR A 49 12.92 -52.56 -1.64
C THR A 49 13.85 -51.40 -1.35
N ARG A 50 13.29 -50.20 -1.36
CA ARG A 50 13.94 -48.94 -0.97
C ARG A 50 13.11 -48.28 0.11
N LYS A 51 13.76 -47.79 1.15
CA LYS A 51 13.13 -47.00 2.21
C LYS A 51 13.45 -45.54 1.98
N PHE A 52 12.47 -44.67 2.19
CA PHE A 52 12.66 -43.22 2.17
C PHE A 52 11.71 -42.60 3.20
N SER A 53 12.08 -41.43 3.70
CA SER A 53 11.28 -40.68 4.66
C SER A 53 10.78 -39.40 4.00
N VAL A 54 9.51 -39.06 4.23
CA VAL A 54 8.93 -37.77 3.84
C VAL A 54 8.97 -36.89 5.08
N GLY A 55 9.74 -35.80 5.03
CA GLY A 55 9.82 -34.84 6.13
C GLY A 55 8.73 -33.77 6.04
N ALA A 56 8.19 -33.39 7.20
CA ALA A 56 7.38 -32.20 7.40
C ALA A 56 7.98 -31.35 8.53
N GLU A 57 7.75 -30.03 8.49
CA GLU A 57 8.20 -29.15 9.57
C GLU A 57 7.42 -29.48 10.85
N ARG A 58 8.10 -29.50 12.00
CA ARG A 58 7.50 -29.92 13.28
C ARG A 58 7.88 -29.04 14.47
N PHE A 59 9.17 -28.78 14.62
CA PHE A 59 9.73 -28.04 15.76
C PHE A 59 10.45 -26.74 15.37
N ASP A 60 10.67 -26.53 14.09
CA ASP A 60 11.27 -25.33 13.52
C ASP A 60 10.49 -24.94 12.26
N LEU A 61 10.52 -23.67 11.90
CA LEU A 61 9.96 -23.16 10.66
C LEU A 61 10.91 -22.12 10.08
N LYS A 62 11.47 -22.44 8.90
CA LYS A 62 12.42 -21.54 8.25
C LYS A 62 11.76 -20.20 7.91
N PRO A 63 12.45 -19.06 8.07
CA PRO A 63 11.90 -17.75 7.69
C PRO A 63 11.43 -17.68 6.23
N THR A 64 12.07 -18.42 5.32
CA THR A 64 11.70 -18.49 3.89
C THR A 64 10.38 -19.22 3.63
N ALA A 65 9.85 -19.97 4.60
CA ALA A 65 8.55 -20.60 4.50
C ALA A 65 7.40 -19.60 4.76
N ILE A 66 7.71 -18.45 5.38
CA ILE A 66 6.75 -17.40 5.70
C ILE A 66 6.70 -16.42 4.53
N HIS A 67 5.52 -16.22 3.97
CA HIS A 67 5.25 -15.23 2.94
C HIS A 67 5.11 -13.83 3.55
N ALA A 68 4.24 -13.71 4.55
CA ALA A 68 3.94 -12.46 5.25
C ALA A 68 3.30 -12.73 6.62
N VAL A 69 3.35 -11.73 7.51
CA VAL A 69 2.55 -11.67 8.75
C VAL A 69 1.79 -10.36 8.78
N PHE A 70 0.60 -10.38 9.36
CA PHE A 70 -0.17 -9.17 9.58
C PHE A 70 -0.83 -9.16 10.97
N PRO A 71 -0.83 -8.03 11.70
CA PRO A 71 -0.05 -6.82 11.41
C PRO A 71 1.46 -7.09 11.26
N PRO A 72 2.19 -6.29 10.45
CA PRO A 72 3.60 -6.54 10.19
C PRO A 72 4.45 -6.48 11.47
N ASP A 73 5.56 -7.20 11.48
CA ASP A 73 6.45 -7.21 12.66
C ASP A 73 7.04 -5.80 12.91
N GLY A 74 6.87 -5.31 14.12
CA GLY A 74 7.25 -3.96 14.55
C GLY A 74 6.30 -2.85 14.09
N SER A 75 5.14 -3.16 13.49
CA SER A 75 4.23 -2.12 12.99
C SER A 75 3.59 -1.29 14.09
N LEU A 76 3.31 -0.03 13.74
CA LEU A 76 2.53 0.94 14.51
C LEU A 76 1.35 1.36 13.64
N GLY A 77 0.13 1.03 14.05
CA GLY A 77 -1.08 1.30 13.28
C GLY A 77 -2.34 0.99 14.09
N GLU A 78 -3.53 1.34 13.59
CA GLU A 78 -4.75 0.96 14.30
C GLU A 78 -5.16 -0.46 13.91
N HIS A 79 -4.66 -1.43 14.68
CA HIS A 79 -4.89 -2.85 14.43
C HIS A 79 -5.94 -3.44 15.38
N SER A 80 -6.59 -2.64 16.24
CA SER A 80 -7.55 -3.12 17.25
C SER A 80 -8.76 -3.88 16.69
N LYS A 81 -9.06 -3.67 15.41
CA LYS A 81 -10.17 -4.27 14.66
C LYS A 81 -9.75 -5.47 13.80
N VAL A 82 -8.44 -5.75 13.75
CA VAL A 82 -7.84 -6.77 12.88
C VAL A 82 -7.56 -8.04 13.67
N LEU A 83 -7.92 -9.19 13.09
CA LEU A 83 -7.46 -10.50 13.53
C LEU A 83 -6.07 -10.76 12.94
N PRO A 84 -5.03 -10.92 13.78
CA PRO A 84 -3.70 -11.24 13.29
C PRO A 84 -3.70 -12.53 12.48
N HIS A 85 -2.92 -12.55 11.40
CA HIS A 85 -2.78 -13.72 10.55
C HIS A 85 -1.36 -13.88 10.01
N ILE A 86 -1.02 -15.10 9.62
CA ILE A 86 0.24 -15.44 8.95
C ILE A 86 -0.07 -16.10 7.62
N ILE A 87 0.77 -15.81 6.62
CA ILE A 87 0.70 -16.39 5.29
C ILE A 87 1.96 -17.22 5.06
N LEU A 88 1.78 -18.45 4.60
CA LEU A 88 2.84 -19.42 4.38
C LEU A 88 2.93 -19.78 2.89
N ASN A 89 4.16 -19.91 2.39
CA ASN A 89 4.43 -20.26 0.98
C ASN A 89 4.04 -21.71 0.65
N ARG A 90 3.90 -22.57 1.66
CA ARG A 90 3.54 -23.98 1.50
C ARG A 90 2.08 -24.18 1.88
N SER A 91 1.20 -24.26 0.88
CA SER A 91 -0.24 -24.39 1.06
C SER A 91 -0.67 -25.63 1.84
N THR A 92 0.14 -26.69 1.92
CA THR A 92 -0.18 -27.91 2.66
C THR A 92 0.21 -27.91 4.14
N LEU A 93 1.01 -26.93 4.60
CA LEU A 93 1.69 -27.01 5.90
C LEU A 93 0.75 -27.23 7.11
N PRO A 94 -0.41 -26.54 7.23
CA PRO A 94 -1.30 -26.76 8.37
C PRO A 94 -1.97 -28.13 8.40
N TRP A 95 -2.00 -28.85 7.27
CA TRP A 95 -2.65 -30.15 7.13
C TRP A 95 -1.65 -31.30 6.99
N GLU A 96 -0.35 -31.04 7.14
CA GLU A 96 0.69 -32.06 7.14
C GLU A 96 0.69 -32.89 8.42
N ARG A 97 0.28 -32.32 9.55
CA ARG A 97 0.23 -33.00 10.85
C ARG A 97 -1.16 -32.88 11.46
N GLN A 98 -1.41 -33.66 12.52
CA GLN A 98 -2.73 -33.76 13.14
C GLN A 98 -2.77 -33.08 14.52
N ALA A 99 -3.68 -32.12 14.72
CA ALA A 99 -4.06 -31.66 16.06
C ALA A 99 -4.83 -32.74 16.84
N ILE A 100 -5.69 -33.48 16.12
CA ILE A 100 -6.60 -34.50 16.64
C ILE A 100 -6.39 -35.78 15.84
N SER A 101 -6.23 -36.90 16.54
CA SER A 101 -6.15 -38.21 15.91
C SER A 101 -7.36 -38.47 14.99
N ASN A 102 -7.10 -38.94 13.78
CA ASN A 102 -8.10 -39.30 12.76
C ASN A 102 -8.88 -38.12 12.14
N ASN A 103 -8.44 -36.87 12.29
CA ASN A 103 -8.99 -35.74 11.52
C ASN A 103 -7.87 -34.97 10.80
N ASN A 104 -7.85 -35.08 9.47
CA ASN A 104 -6.83 -34.45 8.61
C ASN A 104 -7.25 -33.07 8.08
N ASN A 105 -8.45 -32.60 8.42
CA ASN A 105 -8.98 -31.34 7.88
C ASN A 105 -8.75 -30.17 8.85
N ILE A 106 -8.26 -30.46 10.06
CA ILE A 106 -8.02 -29.48 11.11
C ILE A 106 -6.54 -29.14 11.14
N SER A 107 -6.25 -27.84 11.17
CA SER A 107 -4.88 -27.34 11.29
C SER A 107 -4.21 -27.80 12.59
N TRP A 108 -2.99 -28.33 12.50
CA TRP A 108 -2.13 -28.53 13.69
C TRP A 108 -1.44 -27.24 14.16
N LEU A 109 -1.63 -26.14 13.43
CA LEU A 109 -1.08 -24.83 13.71
C LEU A 109 -2.18 -23.86 14.15
N ALA A 110 -1.87 -23.01 15.12
CA ALA A 110 -2.74 -21.91 15.49
C ALA A 110 -1.95 -20.66 15.87
N LEU A 111 -2.59 -19.51 15.75
CA LEU A 111 -2.07 -18.24 16.24
C LEU A 111 -2.63 -17.92 17.62
N LEU A 112 -1.75 -17.63 18.57
CA LEU A 112 -2.11 -17.10 19.88
C LEU A 112 -1.59 -15.68 20.02
N LEU A 113 -2.50 -14.74 20.30
CA LEU A 113 -2.18 -13.37 20.62
C LEU A 113 -2.10 -13.19 22.15
N PHE A 114 -1.02 -12.58 22.60
CA PHE A 114 -0.77 -12.16 23.97
C PHE A 114 -0.63 -10.64 24.03
N GLU A 115 -1.27 -10.03 25.02
CA GLU A 115 -0.98 -8.64 25.38
C GLU A 115 0.35 -8.58 26.14
N GLU A 116 0.98 -7.40 26.18
CA GLU A 116 2.30 -7.21 26.80
C GLU A 116 2.43 -7.76 28.24
N LYS A 117 1.37 -7.64 29.05
CA LYS A 117 1.34 -8.14 30.44
C LYS A 117 1.13 -9.66 30.55
N GLU A 118 0.68 -10.28 29.48
CA GLU A 118 0.33 -11.71 29.41
C GLU A 118 1.38 -12.54 28.68
N ALA A 119 2.26 -11.89 27.93
CA ALA A 119 3.19 -12.52 27.02
C ALA A 119 4.17 -13.45 27.77
N PRO A 120 4.23 -14.74 27.41
CA PRO A 120 5.20 -15.65 27.98
C PRO A 120 6.61 -15.33 27.45
N GLU A 121 7.63 -15.62 28.25
CA GLU A 121 9.02 -15.58 27.78
C GLU A 121 9.30 -16.74 26.82
N THR A 122 10.00 -16.45 25.73
CA THR A 122 10.49 -17.47 24.80
C THR A 122 11.77 -18.10 25.33
N GLN A 123 11.83 -19.43 25.28
CA GLN A 123 13.01 -20.19 25.71
C GLN A 123 13.47 -21.10 24.58
N ILE A 124 14.79 -21.19 24.40
CA ILE A 124 15.41 -22.13 23.45
C ILE A 124 15.87 -23.34 24.24
N VAL A 125 15.30 -24.51 23.94
CA VAL A 125 15.67 -25.79 24.55
C VAL A 125 16.05 -26.80 23.46
N THR A 126 16.57 -27.96 23.86
CA THR A 126 16.84 -29.07 22.93
C THR A 126 15.66 -30.05 22.88
N LEU A 127 15.53 -30.86 21.84
CA LEU A 127 14.50 -31.91 21.79
C LEU A 127 14.65 -32.94 22.92
N LYS A 128 15.89 -33.23 23.34
CA LYS A 128 16.16 -34.04 24.53
C LYS A 128 15.49 -33.47 25.77
N THR A 129 15.67 -32.17 25.97
CA THR A 129 15.11 -31.41 27.08
C THR A 129 13.58 -31.34 27.01
N LEU A 130 13.02 -31.16 25.81
CA LEU A 130 11.58 -31.13 25.60
C LEU A 130 10.91 -32.49 25.88
N LYS A 131 11.61 -33.59 25.59
CA LYS A 131 11.15 -34.96 25.83
C LYS A 131 11.22 -35.39 27.29
N ASP A 132 12.13 -34.81 28.07
CA ASP A 132 12.26 -35.11 29.50
C ASP A 132 11.22 -34.34 30.33
N ILE A 133 10.00 -34.88 30.37
CA ILE A 133 8.85 -34.30 31.09
C ILE A 133 9.13 -34.14 32.60
N ASN A 134 10.05 -34.93 33.17
CA ASN A 134 10.39 -34.84 34.61
C ASN A 134 11.32 -33.67 34.94
N SER A 135 11.99 -33.10 33.92
CA SER A 135 12.91 -31.98 34.10
C SER A 135 12.22 -30.62 34.23
N TYR A 136 10.90 -30.53 33.98
CA TYR A 136 10.16 -29.27 34.00
C TYR A 136 8.78 -29.38 34.66
N LEU A 137 8.34 -28.29 35.27
CA LEU A 137 7.00 -28.19 35.87
C LEU A 137 5.89 -28.02 34.82
N ALA A 138 6.22 -27.49 33.63
CA ALA A 138 5.25 -27.21 32.58
C ALA A 138 4.81 -28.50 31.87
N LYS A 139 3.49 -28.68 31.69
CA LYS A 139 2.90 -29.87 31.06
C LYS A 139 3.12 -29.86 29.54
N PHE A 140 3.58 -30.98 28.98
CA PHE A 140 3.83 -31.17 27.55
C PHE A 140 3.55 -32.61 27.13
N THR A 141 3.11 -32.83 25.89
CA THR A 141 2.78 -34.18 25.39
C THR A 141 4.04 -34.98 25.06
N ASN A 142 3.98 -36.30 25.26
CA ASN A 142 5.08 -37.15 24.88
C ASN A 142 5.12 -37.32 23.37
N PHE A 143 6.32 -37.40 22.79
CA PHE A 143 6.52 -37.54 21.36
C PHE A 143 7.70 -38.47 21.05
N THR A 144 7.72 -38.99 19.82
CA THR A 144 8.83 -39.79 19.30
C THR A 144 9.57 -39.00 18.24
N LEU A 145 10.90 -39.15 18.20
CA LEU A 145 11.73 -38.50 17.17
C LEU A 145 11.54 -39.22 15.85
N GLU A 146 11.37 -38.44 14.80
CA GLU A 146 11.24 -38.93 13.43
C GLU A 146 12.60 -39.02 12.74
N SER A 147 12.63 -39.72 11.61
CA SER A 147 13.83 -39.83 10.77
C SER A 147 14.36 -38.43 10.40
N GLY A 148 15.61 -38.14 10.79
CA GLY A 148 16.26 -36.85 10.57
C GLY A 148 16.19 -35.86 11.74
N GLN A 149 15.44 -36.17 12.81
CA GLN A 149 15.45 -35.38 14.05
C GLN A 149 16.53 -35.89 15.02
N HIS A 150 17.23 -34.97 15.66
CA HIS A 150 18.30 -35.24 16.61
C HIS A 150 17.98 -34.66 17.99
N GLU A 151 18.44 -35.34 19.03
CA GLU A 151 18.20 -34.91 20.42
C GLU A 151 18.73 -33.50 20.72
N ASP A 152 19.77 -33.08 20.03
CA ASP A 152 20.41 -31.76 20.18
C ASP A 152 19.74 -30.65 19.35
N ASP A 153 18.74 -30.99 18.53
CA ASP A 153 18.01 -30.00 17.73
C ASP A 153 17.34 -28.98 18.64
N LYS A 154 17.46 -27.71 18.27
CA LYS A 154 16.94 -26.58 19.05
C LYS A 154 15.48 -26.35 18.72
N VAL A 155 14.69 -26.07 19.75
CA VAL A 155 13.27 -25.75 19.65
C VAL A 155 12.96 -24.55 20.52
N ILE A 156 12.10 -23.66 20.01
CA ILE A 156 11.60 -22.51 20.76
C ILE A 156 10.30 -22.92 21.45
N ILE A 157 10.22 -22.67 22.75
CA ILE A 157 9.04 -22.97 23.57
C ILE A 157 8.54 -21.73 24.30
N ILE A 158 7.26 -21.77 24.66
CA ILE A 158 6.60 -20.83 25.56
C ILE A 158 5.85 -21.62 26.64
N ASP A 159 5.88 -21.12 27.88
CA ASP A 159 5.18 -21.71 29.02
C ASP A 159 4.08 -20.77 29.50
N VAL A 160 2.82 -21.13 29.23
CA VAL A 160 1.63 -20.28 29.48
C VAL A 160 0.81 -20.88 30.61
N LYS A 161 0.32 -20.05 31.54
CA LYS A 161 -0.58 -20.54 32.60
C LYS A 161 -1.88 -21.11 32.01
N LYS A 162 -2.36 -22.23 32.56
CA LYS A 162 -3.59 -22.89 32.12
C LYS A 162 -4.80 -21.95 32.15
N GLU A 163 -4.95 -21.14 33.20
CA GLU A 163 -6.05 -20.15 33.33
C GLU A 163 -6.15 -19.18 32.14
N LEU A 164 -5.00 -18.74 31.62
CA LEU A 164 -4.93 -17.80 30.51
C LEU A 164 -5.10 -18.55 29.19
N LEU A 165 -4.40 -19.68 29.05
CA LEU A 165 -4.40 -20.46 27.83
C LEU A 165 -5.82 -20.95 27.49
N GLU A 166 -6.56 -21.47 28.47
CA GLU A 166 -7.93 -21.95 28.29
C GLU A 166 -8.87 -20.89 27.72
N LYS A 167 -8.69 -19.62 28.11
CA LYS A 167 -9.49 -18.49 27.63
C LYS A 167 -9.17 -18.11 26.19
N ILE A 168 -7.90 -18.10 25.81
CA ILE A 168 -7.44 -17.59 24.50
C ILE A 168 -7.38 -18.65 23.40
N LEU A 169 -7.18 -19.92 23.78
CA LEU A 169 -7.00 -21.02 22.83
C LEU A 169 -8.27 -21.24 21.97
N PRO A 170 -8.16 -21.46 20.66
CA PRO A 170 -9.30 -21.87 19.84
C PRO A 170 -9.95 -23.16 20.33
N THR A 171 -11.27 -23.30 20.17
CA THR A 171 -11.93 -24.60 20.37
C THR A 171 -11.60 -25.56 19.21
N LYS A 172 -11.93 -26.84 19.37
CA LYS A 172 -11.75 -27.83 18.30
C LYS A 172 -12.53 -27.42 17.04
N GLU A 173 -13.72 -26.91 17.24
CA GLU A 173 -14.62 -26.45 16.19
C GLU A 173 -14.04 -25.21 15.49
N ASP A 174 -13.50 -24.24 16.25
CA ASP A 174 -12.86 -23.04 15.71
C ASP A 174 -11.68 -23.37 14.78
N LEU A 175 -10.86 -24.38 15.12
CA LEU A 175 -9.71 -24.78 14.30
C LEU A 175 -10.09 -25.26 12.88
N THR A 176 -11.35 -25.63 12.66
CA THR A 176 -11.85 -26.00 11.31
C THR A 176 -12.00 -24.78 10.41
N TYR A 177 -12.04 -23.57 11.00
CA TYR A 177 -12.33 -22.32 10.30
C TYR A 177 -11.12 -21.37 10.22
N LEU A 178 -10.16 -21.51 11.13
CA LEU A 178 -9.04 -20.57 11.27
C LEU A 178 -7.89 -20.78 10.28
N ALA A 179 -7.95 -21.78 9.39
CA ALA A 179 -6.97 -22.02 8.35
C ALA A 179 -7.65 -22.28 7.00
N HIS A 180 -7.07 -21.74 5.93
CA HIS A 180 -7.56 -21.88 4.55
C HIS A 180 -6.45 -21.55 3.55
N VAL A 181 -6.62 -21.96 2.30
CA VAL A 181 -5.70 -21.61 1.20
C VAL A 181 -6.26 -20.44 0.40
N ARG A 182 -5.38 -19.55 -0.03
CA ARG A 182 -5.65 -18.43 -0.92
C ARG A 182 -4.85 -18.58 -2.21
N GLN A 183 -5.52 -18.38 -3.34
CA GLN A 183 -4.89 -18.40 -4.66
C GLN A 183 -5.41 -17.27 -5.55
N GLY A 184 -4.58 -16.82 -6.50
CA GLY A 184 -4.96 -15.86 -7.52
C GLY A 184 -5.22 -16.56 -8.86
N THR A 185 -6.28 -16.20 -9.58
CA THR A 185 -6.61 -16.78 -10.89
C THR A 185 -6.85 -15.72 -11.96
N ASP A 186 -6.53 -16.08 -13.22
CA ASP A 186 -6.90 -15.29 -14.40
C ASP A 186 -8.40 -15.42 -14.74
N GLU A 187 -8.89 -14.71 -15.77
CA GLU A 187 -10.29 -14.77 -16.17
C GLU A 187 -10.72 -16.18 -16.64
N GLN A 188 -9.76 -16.99 -17.07
CA GLN A 188 -9.93 -18.36 -17.54
C GLN A 188 -9.80 -19.40 -16.41
N GLY A 189 -9.51 -18.97 -15.17
CA GLY A 189 -9.35 -19.83 -14.01
C GLY A 189 -7.98 -20.48 -13.87
N ASN A 190 -6.97 -20.04 -14.63
CA ASN A 190 -5.59 -20.51 -14.45
C ASN A 190 -4.94 -19.81 -13.27
N LEU A 191 -4.15 -20.54 -12.51
CA LEU A 191 -3.41 -20.03 -11.36
C LEU A 191 -2.38 -18.97 -11.80
N ILE A 192 -2.44 -17.78 -11.17
CA ILE A 192 -1.43 -16.73 -11.25
C ILE A 192 -0.69 -16.69 -9.92
N GLY A 193 0.60 -17.04 -9.95
CA GLY A 193 1.44 -17.14 -8.75
C GLY A 193 1.33 -18.50 -8.07
N ASP A 194 1.62 -18.54 -6.76
CA ASP A 194 1.59 -19.75 -5.95
C ASP A 194 0.32 -19.79 -5.07
N GLU A 195 -0.12 -20.99 -4.71
CA GLU A 195 -1.09 -21.18 -3.64
C GLU A 195 -0.45 -20.89 -2.27
N LEU A 196 -1.10 -20.06 -1.47
CA LEU A 196 -0.61 -19.64 -0.16
C LEU A 196 -1.56 -20.14 0.93
N ASP A 197 -1.01 -20.63 2.04
CA ASP A 197 -1.82 -20.91 3.22
C ASP A 197 -1.96 -19.67 4.10
N VAL A 198 -3.12 -19.52 4.76
CA VAL A 198 -3.44 -18.42 5.65
C VAL A 198 -4.01 -18.97 6.96
N ILE A 199 -3.36 -18.64 8.08
CA ILE A 199 -3.84 -18.97 9.44
C ILE A 199 -4.23 -17.67 10.14
N ILE A 200 -5.45 -17.62 10.67
CA ILE A 200 -6.05 -16.47 11.35
C ILE A 200 -6.10 -16.72 12.87
N CYS A 201 -5.91 -15.68 13.67
CA CYS A 201 -6.09 -15.70 15.12
C CYS A 201 -7.57 -15.48 15.49
N ASN A 202 -8.02 -16.04 16.61
CA ASN A 202 -9.38 -15.85 17.15
C ASN A 202 -9.50 -14.69 18.15
N ARG A 203 -8.44 -13.89 18.34
CA ARG A 203 -8.38 -12.83 19.37
C ARG A 203 -7.98 -11.49 18.77
N LEU A 204 -8.69 -10.42 19.15
CA LEU A 204 -8.38 -9.05 18.75
C LEU A 204 -7.34 -8.39 19.69
N PRO A 205 -6.38 -7.61 19.15
CA PRO A 205 -5.42 -6.87 19.96
C PRO A 205 -6.10 -5.75 20.79
N GLN A 206 -5.39 -5.28 21.81
CA GLN A 206 -5.89 -4.18 22.67
C GLN A 206 -5.64 -2.82 22.00
N LYS A 207 -6.62 -1.91 22.03
CA LYS A 207 -6.43 -0.50 21.64
C LYS A 207 -5.32 0.14 22.49
N GLY A 208 -4.39 0.86 21.84
CA GLY A 208 -3.30 1.55 22.53
C GLY A 208 -2.22 0.66 23.16
N GLY A 209 -2.24 -0.66 22.89
CA GLY A 209 -1.36 -1.63 23.54
C GLY A 209 -0.44 -2.37 22.56
N ARG A 210 0.63 -2.94 23.09
CA ARG A 210 1.52 -3.85 22.36
C ARG A 210 1.00 -5.28 22.43
N SER A 211 0.97 -5.95 21.29
CA SER A 211 0.56 -7.35 21.15
C SER A 211 1.70 -8.20 20.59
N ILE A 212 1.81 -9.44 21.06
CA ILE A 212 2.80 -10.43 20.63
C ILE A 212 2.03 -11.66 20.17
N VAL A 213 2.29 -12.10 18.94
CA VAL A 213 1.62 -13.26 18.34
C VAL A 213 2.60 -14.40 18.21
N HIS A 214 2.15 -15.61 18.58
CA HIS A 214 2.90 -16.84 18.41
C HIS A 214 2.14 -17.80 17.49
N LEU A 215 2.82 -18.29 16.45
CA LEU A 215 2.43 -19.50 15.74
C LEU A 215 2.84 -20.70 16.59
N VAL A 216 1.86 -21.44 17.09
CA VAL A 216 2.08 -22.58 18.00
C VAL A 216 1.70 -23.91 17.37
N SER A 217 2.43 -24.96 17.76
CA SER A 217 2.07 -26.34 17.44
C SER A 217 1.01 -26.87 18.41
N LEU A 218 -0.06 -27.41 17.84
CA LEU A 218 -1.15 -28.12 18.51
C LEU A 218 -1.13 -29.62 18.22
N GLU A 219 -0.01 -30.15 17.71
CA GLU A 219 0.16 -31.56 17.36
C GLU A 219 -0.22 -32.49 18.52
N GLY A 220 -1.24 -33.33 18.31
CA GLY A 220 -1.72 -34.29 19.31
C GLY A 220 -2.20 -33.65 20.61
N ARG A 221 -2.59 -32.36 20.59
CA ARG A 221 -3.01 -31.62 21.78
C ARG A 221 -4.52 -31.57 21.97
N TYR A 222 -5.31 -32.09 21.04
CA TYR A 222 -6.77 -32.12 21.14
C TYR A 222 -7.30 -33.55 21.10
N ASN A 223 -8.39 -33.76 21.83
CA ASN A 223 -9.17 -34.99 21.85
C ASN A 223 -10.67 -34.68 21.66
N ASN A 224 -11.54 -35.65 21.89
CA ASN A 224 -12.99 -35.46 21.73
C ASN A 224 -13.61 -34.47 22.73
N ASN A 225 -12.92 -34.21 23.85
CA ASN A 225 -13.36 -33.30 24.91
C ASN A 225 -12.68 -31.91 24.82
N GLY A 226 -11.90 -31.64 23.77
CA GLY A 226 -11.18 -30.38 23.58
C GLY A 226 -9.67 -30.53 23.79
N PHE A 227 -9.01 -29.44 24.20
CA PHE A 227 -7.57 -29.41 24.42
C PHE A 227 -7.16 -30.22 25.65
N ASP A 228 -6.11 -31.02 25.53
CA ASP A 228 -5.56 -31.83 26.61
C ASP A 228 -4.57 -31.02 27.47
N PHE A 229 -5.05 -30.61 28.64
CA PHE A 229 -4.26 -29.93 29.67
C PHE A 229 -3.47 -30.88 30.58
N GLN A 230 -3.54 -32.21 30.37
CA GLN A 230 -2.80 -33.21 31.14
C GLN A 230 -3.02 -33.13 32.66
N GLY A 231 -4.24 -32.77 33.07
CA GLY A 231 -4.60 -32.62 34.48
C GLY A 231 -3.99 -31.41 35.19
N ALA A 232 -3.52 -30.41 34.45
CA ALA A 232 -3.02 -29.15 35.01
C ALA A 232 -4.09 -28.38 35.79
N GLY A 233 -3.71 -27.83 36.96
CA GLY A 233 -4.49 -26.83 37.68
C GLY A 233 -4.36 -25.43 37.05
N ASP A 234 -5.18 -24.48 37.49
CA ASP A 234 -5.27 -23.14 36.87
C ASP A 234 -3.95 -22.36 36.86
N HIS A 235 -3.12 -22.55 37.89
CA HIS A 235 -1.82 -21.89 38.06
C HIS A 235 -0.66 -22.66 37.41
N ASP A 236 -0.90 -23.91 36.97
CA ASP A 236 0.12 -24.71 36.31
C ASP A 236 0.40 -24.14 34.92
N LYS A 237 1.64 -24.33 34.45
CA LYS A 237 2.05 -23.91 33.12
C LYS A 237 1.87 -25.04 32.12
N ILE A 238 1.42 -24.68 30.93
CA ILE A 238 1.32 -25.54 29.77
C ILE A 238 2.39 -25.09 28.79
N ARG A 239 3.20 -26.03 28.33
CA ARG A 239 4.24 -25.78 27.34
C ARG A 239 3.69 -25.91 25.93
N LEU A 240 4.05 -24.98 25.07
CA LEU A 240 3.79 -25.00 23.63
C LEU A 240 5.07 -24.76 22.86
N VAL A 241 5.20 -25.41 21.71
CA VAL A 241 6.27 -25.11 20.74
C VAL A 241 5.84 -23.90 19.93
N SER A 242 6.69 -22.88 19.87
CA SER A 242 6.44 -21.67 19.08
C SER A 242 7.35 -21.69 17.84
N LEU A 243 6.73 -21.80 16.66
CA LEU A 243 7.44 -21.89 15.39
C LEU A 243 7.82 -20.50 14.84
N LYS A 244 7.01 -19.48 15.17
CA LYS A 244 7.27 -18.09 14.83
C LYS A 244 6.63 -17.19 15.88
N SER A 245 7.30 -16.09 16.19
CA SER A 245 6.72 -14.98 16.94
C SER A 245 7.00 -13.65 16.26
N TRP A 246 6.10 -12.68 16.45
CA TRP A 246 6.27 -11.28 16.03
C TRP A 246 5.45 -10.37 16.96
N SER A 247 5.72 -9.06 16.91
CA SER A 247 4.99 -8.11 17.76
C SER A 247 4.62 -6.83 17.01
N PHE A 248 3.51 -6.21 17.38
CA PHE A 248 3.06 -4.93 16.81
C PHE A 248 2.37 -4.11 17.90
N SER A 249 2.11 -2.83 17.62
CA SER A 249 1.44 -1.93 18.57
C SER A 249 0.23 -1.25 17.94
N CYS A 250 -0.88 -1.26 18.66
CA CYS A 250 -2.08 -0.52 18.27
C CYS A 250 -1.97 0.92 18.74
N ILE A 251 -2.10 1.89 17.82
CA ILE A 251 -2.17 3.32 18.16
C ILE A 251 -3.62 3.81 18.21
N ASP A 252 -3.84 5.02 18.74
CA ASP A 252 -5.16 5.64 18.76
C ASP A 252 -5.73 5.78 17.34
N GLU A 253 -7.03 5.54 17.18
CA GLU A 253 -7.77 5.67 15.92
C GLU A 253 -7.63 7.08 15.31
N LYS A 254 -7.48 8.13 16.12
CA LYS A 254 -7.21 9.48 15.61
C LYS A 254 -5.86 9.62 14.88
N GLN A 255 -4.91 8.74 15.22
CA GLN A 255 -3.57 8.69 14.63
C GLN A 255 -3.46 7.62 13.54
N SER A 256 -4.57 6.93 13.20
CA SER A 256 -4.61 5.99 12.10
C SER A 256 -4.62 6.70 10.75
N PHE A 257 -4.39 5.94 9.67
CA PHE A 257 -4.46 6.47 8.30
C PHE A 257 -5.82 7.12 8.01
N GLN A 258 -6.91 6.39 8.25
CA GLN A 258 -8.26 6.95 8.11
C GLN A 258 -8.51 8.11 9.08
N GLY A 259 -8.07 8.01 10.33
CA GLY A 259 -8.24 9.03 11.35
C GLY A 259 -7.61 10.37 10.96
N LEU A 260 -6.36 10.35 10.51
CA LEU A 260 -5.65 11.55 10.06
C LEU A 260 -6.33 12.15 8.82
N LEU A 261 -6.65 11.35 7.80
CA LEU A 261 -7.29 11.83 6.57
C LEU A 261 -8.68 12.42 6.79
N THR A 262 -9.48 11.83 7.67
CA THR A 262 -10.84 12.32 7.98
C THR A 262 -10.84 13.59 8.82
N ASN A 263 -9.77 13.84 9.60
CA ASN A 263 -9.62 15.02 10.45
C ASN A 263 -8.80 16.15 9.81
N LEU A 264 -8.41 16.03 8.53
CA LEU A 264 -7.70 17.10 7.83
C LEU A 264 -8.52 18.39 7.82
N ASN A 265 -7.84 19.52 8.04
CA ASN A 265 -8.39 20.83 7.78
C ASN A 265 -8.67 20.99 6.27
N ARG A 266 -9.94 21.23 5.94
CA ARG A 266 -10.44 21.43 4.57
C ARG A 266 -10.92 22.86 4.30
N GLU A 267 -10.62 23.80 5.18
CA GLU A 267 -11.10 25.17 5.12
C GLU A 267 -9.93 26.18 5.05
N PRO A 268 -9.82 26.97 3.96
CA PRO A 268 -10.57 26.87 2.71
C PRO A 268 -10.24 25.57 1.95
N SER A 269 -11.16 25.10 1.09
CA SER A 269 -10.96 23.88 0.30
C SER A 269 -9.93 24.05 -0.81
N THR A 270 -9.70 25.29 -1.24
CA THR A 270 -8.75 25.66 -2.29
C THR A 270 -7.47 26.26 -1.70
N LEU A 271 -6.37 26.20 -2.44
CA LEU A 271 -5.07 26.75 -2.02
C LEU A 271 -5.07 28.29 -2.05
N ARG A 272 -5.51 28.90 -0.94
CA ARG A 272 -5.57 30.35 -0.74
C ARG A 272 -5.35 30.71 0.72
N LEU A 273 -5.06 31.98 0.96
CA LEU A 273 -5.06 32.52 2.32
C LEU A 273 -6.47 32.45 2.94
N PRO A 274 -6.55 32.32 4.29
CA PRO A 274 -7.80 32.39 5.02
C PRO A 274 -8.58 33.68 4.69
N GLN A 275 -9.90 33.60 4.76
CA GLN A 275 -10.77 34.73 4.48
C GLN A 275 -10.47 35.91 5.40
N VAL A 276 -10.41 37.11 4.82
CA VAL A 276 -10.20 38.36 5.56
C VAL A 276 -11.43 39.24 5.51
N ALA A 277 -11.59 40.12 6.50
CA ALA A 277 -12.73 41.03 6.58
C ALA A 277 -12.70 42.16 5.53
N ASN A 278 -11.54 42.44 4.92
CA ASN A 278 -11.38 43.49 3.90
C ASN A 278 -11.90 42.99 2.53
N PRO A 279 -13.00 43.53 1.99
CA PRO A 279 -13.57 43.05 0.72
C PRO A 279 -12.68 43.27 -0.51
N GLU A 280 -11.90 44.36 -0.53
CA GLU A 280 -11.01 44.66 -1.65
C GLU A 280 -9.84 43.67 -1.72
N ALA A 281 -9.29 43.30 -0.56
CA ALA A 281 -8.24 42.28 -0.48
C ALA A 281 -8.81 40.89 -0.77
N GLU A 282 -9.97 40.56 -0.21
CA GLU A 282 -10.62 39.25 -0.37
C GLU A 282 -10.92 38.91 -1.84
N LYS A 283 -11.20 39.92 -2.69
CA LYS A 283 -11.32 39.75 -4.14
C LYS A 283 -10.11 39.04 -4.77
N TYR A 284 -8.89 39.34 -4.30
CA TYR A 284 -7.65 38.74 -4.80
C TYR A 284 -7.25 37.49 -4.01
N LEU A 285 -7.37 37.53 -2.67
CA LEU A 285 -7.02 36.39 -1.82
C LEU A 285 -7.85 35.15 -2.17
N SER A 286 -9.14 35.33 -2.50
CA SER A 286 -10.01 34.24 -2.92
C SER A 286 -9.61 33.58 -4.24
N MET A 287 -8.85 34.30 -5.08
CA MET A 287 -8.28 33.81 -6.33
C MET A 287 -6.89 33.16 -6.14
N GLY A 288 -6.37 33.11 -4.91
CA GLY A 288 -5.06 32.53 -4.59
C GLY A 288 -3.88 33.50 -4.65
N TYR A 289 -4.15 34.80 -4.78
CA TYR A 289 -3.11 35.82 -4.73
C TYR A 289 -2.64 36.07 -3.30
N VAL A 290 -1.36 36.38 -3.16
CA VAL A 290 -0.72 36.83 -1.93
C VAL A 290 0.01 38.15 -2.17
N PRO A 291 -0.01 39.08 -1.21
CA PRO A 291 0.75 40.32 -1.30
C PRO A 291 2.21 40.06 -0.89
N LEU A 292 3.15 40.32 -1.78
CA LEU A 292 4.58 40.17 -1.50
C LEU A 292 5.30 41.52 -1.55
N PRO A 293 6.31 41.76 -0.69
CA PRO A 293 7.19 42.93 -0.81
C PRO A 293 7.89 42.96 -2.18
N HIS A 294 7.82 44.10 -2.87
CA HIS A 294 8.43 44.29 -4.18
C HIS A 294 9.37 45.50 -4.17
N PHE A 295 10.63 45.26 -4.53
CA PHE A 295 11.66 46.28 -4.72
C PHE A 295 11.74 46.68 -6.19
N LEU A 296 11.37 47.92 -6.49
CA LEU A 296 11.43 48.47 -7.84
C LEU A 296 12.88 48.75 -8.24
N ARG A 297 13.19 48.70 -9.53
CA ARG A 297 14.54 48.97 -10.07
C ARG A 297 15.12 50.32 -9.69
N GLN A 298 14.26 51.32 -9.48
CA GLN A 298 14.66 52.67 -9.06
C GLN A 298 14.92 52.77 -7.54
N GLY A 299 14.89 51.66 -6.80
CA GLY A 299 15.10 51.61 -5.35
C GLY A 299 13.85 51.83 -4.50
N GLY A 300 12.69 52.04 -5.14
CA GLY A 300 11.40 52.14 -4.45
C GLY A 300 11.00 50.81 -3.80
N LYS A 301 10.28 50.89 -2.67
CA LYS A 301 9.69 49.73 -1.99
C LYS A 301 8.18 49.82 -2.10
N THR A 302 7.55 48.78 -2.63
CA THR A 302 6.10 48.63 -2.73
C THR A 302 5.73 47.19 -2.38
N PHE A 303 4.47 46.82 -2.60
CA PHE A 303 4.03 45.43 -2.61
C PHE A 303 3.41 45.11 -3.97
N SER A 304 3.38 43.83 -4.32
CA SER A 304 2.79 43.35 -5.55
C SER A 304 2.07 42.05 -5.32
N TRP A 305 1.05 41.84 -6.12
CA TRP A 305 0.28 40.61 -6.15
C TRP A 305 1.11 39.51 -6.80
N TYR A 306 1.13 38.35 -6.15
CA TYR A 306 1.68 37.12 -6.70
C TYR A 306 0.69 35.99 -6.47
N HIS A 307 0.35 35.23 -7.51
CA HIS A 307 -0.31 33.94 -7.37
C HIS A 307 0.65 32.84 -7.84
N SER A 308 0.54 31.69 -7.19
CA SER A 308 1.25 30.47 -7.58
C SER A 308 0.65 29.89 -8.88
N PRO A 309 1.28 28.89 -9.53
CA PRO A 309 0.62 28.12 -10.58
C PRO A 309 -0.62 27.35 -10.08
N LEU A 310 -0.79 27.20 -8.76
CA LEU A 310 -1.84 26.43 -8.13
C LEU A 310 -2.98 27.38 -7.71
N ILE A 311 -3.87 27.70 -8.66
CA ILE A 311 -4.94 28.69 -8.48
C ILE A 311 -6.25 28.05 -8.00
N THR A 312 -7.16 28.86 -7.45
CA THR A 312 -8.39 28.36 -6.83
C THR A 312 -9.51 28.02 -7.83
N GLY A 313 -9.35 28.32 -9.12
CA GLY A 313 -10.39 28.17 -10.14
C GLY A 313 -9.96 28.73 -11.49
N ASN A 314 -10.93 29.10 -12.34
CA ASN A 314 -10.63 29.63 -13.66
C ASN A 314 -9.96 31.00 -13.59
N ASN A 315 -8.82 31.11 -14.26
CA ASN A 315 -8.02 32.31 -14.40
C ASN A 315 -8.81 33.41 -15.15
N PRO A 316 -8.75 34.70 -14.77
CA PRO A 316 -9.12 35.78 -15.68
C PRO A 316 -8.30 35.64 -16.98
N ASN A 317 -8.99 35.45 -18.11
CA ASN A 317 -8.37 35.34 -19.43
C ASN A 317 -7.53 36.59 -19.74
N ASN A 318 -6.23 36.51 -19.50
CA ASN A 318 -5.26 37.49 -19.95
C ASN A 318 -4.67 37.02 -21.27
N ASN A 319 -4.93 37.76 -22.35
CA ASN A 319 -4.35 37.47 -23.66
C ASN A 319 -2.87 37.89 -23.68
N ILE A 320 -1.99 36.99 -23.27
CA ILE A 320 -0.54 37.15 -23.42
C ILE A 320 -0.09 36.41 -24.67
N THR A 321 0.72 37.06 -25.51
CA THR A 321 1.30 36.43 -26.70
C THR A 321 2.76 36.10 -26.44
N LEU A 322 3.08 34.81 -26.34
CA LEU A 322 4.45 34.29 -26.25
C LEU A 322 5.03 34.06 -27.66
N PRO A 323 6.36 34.04 -27.83
CA PRO A 323 7.42 34.27 -26.84
C PRO A 323 7.63 35.77 -26.52
N ILE A 324 8.07 36.09 -25.30
CA ILE A 324 8.43 37.47 -24.90
C ILE A 324 9.95 37.67 -24.85
N ARG A 325 10.42 38.92 -24.75
CA ARG A 325 11.87 39.19 -24.66
C ARG A 325 12.36 39.32 -23.23
N THR A 326 11.55 39.95 -22.39
CA THR A 326 11.94 40.30 -21.01
C THR A 326 10.80 40.04 -20.05
N ALA A 327 11.12 39.61 -18.82
CA ALA A 327 10.13 39.34 -17.78
C ALA A 327 9.22 40.55 -17.48
N ASP A 328 9.72 41.77 -17.66
CA ASP A 328 8.96 43.01 -17.39
C ASP A 328 7.73 43.16 -18.31
N GLU A 329 7.73 42.54 -19.49
CA GLU A 329 6.57 42.54 -20.40
C GLU A 329 5.35 41.82 -19.80
N LEU A 330 5.57 40.99 -18.78
CA LEU A 330 4.54 40.24 -18.07
C LEU A 330 4.10 40.87 -16.75
N ILE A 331 4.62 42.05 -16.40
CA ILE A 331 4.16 42.77 -15.21
C ILE A 331 2.82 43.43 -15.56
N ILE A 332 1.77 43.06 -14.85
CA ILE A 332 0.42 43.55 -15.09
C ILE A 332 0.12 44.66 -14.08
N TYR A 333 -0.22 45.85 -14.56
CA TYR A 333 -0.65 46.95 -13.69
C TYR A 333 -2.16 46.92 -13.53
N ASN A 334 -2.63 46.83 -12.28
CA ASN A 334 -4.06 46.95 -11.99
C ASN A 334 -4.42 48.43 -11.73
N PRO A 335 -5.20 49.08 -12.62
CA PRO A 335 -5.52 50.49 -12.47
C PRO A 335 -6.49 50.77 -11.31
N ASP A 336 -7.26 49.78 -10.86
CA ASP A 336 -8.28 49.96 -9.81
C ASP A 336 -7.66 50.18 -8.43
N ASN A 337 -6.54 49.50 -8.14
CA ASN A 337 -5.86 49.56 -6.84
C ASN A 337 -4.39 50.04 -6.92
N GLY A 338 -3.87 50.26 -8.13
CA GLY A 338 -2.50 50.74 -8.34
C GLY A 338 -1.41 49.72 -8.01
N ILE A 339 -1.75 48.44 -7.88
CA ILE A 339 -0.83 47.37 -7.50
C ILE A 339 -0.42 46.58 -8.76
N PHE A 340 0.85 46.19 -8.82
CA PHE A 340 1.34 45.29 -9.87
C PHE A 340 1.02 43.84 -9.53
N ASP A 341 0.68 43.06 -10.54
CA ASP A 341 0.71 41.61 -10.53
C ASP A 341 1.98 41.13 -11.25
N VAL A 342 2.81 40.39 -10.53
CA VAL A 342 4.11 39.91 -11.00
C VAL A 342 4.12 38.41 -11.28
N SER A 343 2.98 37.73 -11.22
CA SER A 343 2.88 36.26 -11.24
C SER A 343 3.51 35.64 -12.49
N TYR A 344 3.13 36.11 -13.68
CA TYR A 344 3.68 35.64 -14.95
C TYR A 344 5.14 36.06 -15.15
N SER A 345 5.50 37.29 -14.75
CA SER A 345 6.90 37.76 -14.81
C SER A 345 7.82 36.89 -13.95
N ALA A 346 7.35 36.49 -12.77
CA ALA A 346 8.06 35.61 -11.85
C ALA A 346 8.17 34.18 -12.41
N ALA A 347 7.11 33.67 -13.05
CA ALA A 347 7.13 32.37 -13.73
C ALA A 347 8.20 32.33 -14.83
N TRP A 348 8.19 33.33 -15.71
CA TRP A 348 9.16 33.42 -16.81
C TRP A 348 10.59 33.55 -16.30
N GLU A 349 10.83 34.41 -15.32
CA GLU A 349 12.17 34.57 -14.75
C GLU A 349 12.62 33.28 -14.06
N LEU A 350 11.73 32.60 -13.32
CA LEU A 350 12.04 31.32 -12.69
C LEU A 350 12.45 30.28 -13.72
N GLY A 351 11.72 30.14 -14.82
CA GLY A 351 12.05 29.18 -15.87
C GLY A 351 13.45 29.39 -16.42
N ARG A 352 13.78 30.66 -16.69
CA ARG A 352 15.12 31.06 -17.13
C ARG A 352 16.19 30.66 -16.12
N LEU A 353 15.97 30.94 -14.84
CA LEU A 353 16.91 30.62 -13.76
C LEU A 353 17.07 29.12 -13.55
N LEU A 354 15.99 28.33 -13.62
CA LEU A 354 16.03 26.87 -13.51
C LEU A 354 16.83 26.25 -14.66
N THR A 355 16.64 26.74 -15.89
CA THR A 355 17.47 26.31 -17.04
C THR A 355 18.95 26.64 -16.80
N LEU A 356 19.25 27.87 -16.36
CA LEU A 356 20.63 28.33 -16.10
C LEU A 356 21.32 27.57 -14.96
N GLN A 357 20.56 27.15 -13.96
CA GLN A 357 21.07 26.32 -12.87
C GLN A 357 21.59 24.96 -13.38
N SER A 358 20.94 24.40 -14.41
CA SER A 358 21.38 23.17 -15.08
C SER A 358 22.35 23.46 -16.22
N LYS A 359 23.66 23.43 -15.92
CA LYS A 359 24.72 23.67 -16.91
C LYS A 359 24.61 22.75 -18.13
N ASN A 360 24.32 21.46 -17.92
CA ASN A 360 24.21 20.48 -18.99
C ASN A 360 23.05 20.81 -19.93
N LEU A 361 21.89 21.15 -19.37
CA LEU A 361 20.72 21.53 -20.16
C LEU A 361 20.96 22.84 -20.90
N SER A 362 21.46 23.88 -20.23
CA SER A 362 21.72 25.20 -20.83
C SER A 362 22.64 25.11 -22.05
N VAL A 363 23.73 24.33 -21.95
CA VAL A 363 24.68 24.14 -23.06
C VAL A 363 24.05 23.34 -24.19
N SER A 364 23.35 22.25 -23.87
CA SER A 364 22.66 21.41 -24.88
C SER A 364 21.58 22.20 -25.63
N LEU A 365 20.76 22.97 -24.91
CA LEU A 365 19.73 23.83 -25.48
C LEU A 365 20.32 24.91 -26.38
N TYR A 366 21.38 25.59 -25.93
CA TYR A 366 22.09 26.58 -26.74
C TYR A 366 22.66 25.97 -28.03
N ASN A 367 23.31 24.80 -27.93
CA ASN A 367 23.88 24.11 -29.09
C ASN A 367 22.81 23.65 -30.08
N TRP A 368 21.69 23.13 -29.58
CA TRP A 368 20.55 22.74 -30.42
C TRP A 368 19.96 23.94 -31.17
N LYS A 369 19.71 25.07 -30.48
CA LYS A 369 19.24 26.30 -31.13
C LYS A 369 20.21 26.80 -32.20
N ARG A 370 21.52 26.71 -31.93
CA ARG A 370 22.56 27.10 -32.89
C ARG A 370 22.59 26.17 -34.12
N ALA A 371 22.45 24.86 -33.93
CA ALA A 371 22.40 23.88 -35.02
C ALA A 371 21.17 24.12 -35.93
N HIS A 372 20.01 24.40 -35.33
CA HIS A 372 18.80 24.74 -36.05
C HIS A 372 18.95 26.02 -36.88
N ARG A 373 19.58 27.06 -36.32
CA ARG A 373 19.89 28.31 -37.04
C ARG A 373 20.80 28.07 -38.25
N GLN A 374 21.84 27.26 -38.08
CA GLN A 374 22.77 26.92 -39.17
C GLN A 374 22.07 26.17 -40.31
N SER A 375 21.13 25.27 -39.98
CA SER A 375 20.38 24.53 -41.00
C SER A 375 19.51 25.47 -41.85
N LEU A 376 18.84 26.45 -41.23
CA LEU A 376 18.00 27.43 -41.93
C LEU A 376 18.83 28.37 -42.82
N GLN A 377 19.98 28.85 -42.34
CA GLN A 377 20.88 29.68 -43.18
C GLN A 377 21.42 28.91 -44.40
N ASN A 378 21.69 27.60 -44.25
CA ASN A 378 22.13 26.75 -45.37
C ASN A 378 21.01 26.48 -46.39
N LEU A 379 19.74 26.57 -46.00
CA LEU A 379 18.61 26.50 -46.94
C LEU A 379 18.48 27.79 -47.76
N GLU A 380 18.79 28.94 -47.17
CA GLU A 380 18.75 30.25 -47.85
C GLU A 380 19.99 30.55 -48.70
N THR A 381 21.15 30.04 -48.30
CA THR A 381 22.41 30.22 -49.03
C THR A 381 22.78 28.90 -49.72
N HIS A 382 22.75 28.86 -51.06
CA HIS A 382 23.10 27.69 -51.88
C HIS A 382 24.59 27.26 -51.81
N LEU A 383 25.21 27.33 -50.64
CA LEU A 383 26.60 26.96 -50.38
C LEU A 383 26.67 25.47 -50.02
N PRO A 384 27.47 24.65 -50.72
CA PRO A 384 27.59 23.23 -50.40
C PRO A 384 28.35 23.02 -49.09
N VAL A 385 27.65 22.53 -48.06
CA VAL A 385 28.24 22.14 -46.76
C VAL A 385 28.22 20.62 -46.63
N TYR A 386 29.38 20.01 -46.37
CA TYR A 386 29.56 18.55 -46.30
C TYR A 386 28.99 17.89 -45.03
N ASN A 387 28.56 18.66 -44.03
CA ASN A 387 28.03 18.16 -42.77
C ASN A 387 26.71 18.85 -42.43
N GLN A 388 25.59 18.12 -42.51
CA GLN A 388 24.30 18.66 -42.09
C GLN A 388 24.22 18.66 -40.56
N PRO A 389 23.89 19.80 -39.91
CA PRO A 389 23.70 19.84 -38.47
C PRO A 389 22.47 19.00 -38.08
N ASN A 390 22.59 18.18 -37.03
CA ASN A 390 21.44 17.48 -36.47
C ASN A 390 20.49 18.49 -35.83
N THR A 391 19.25 18.56 -36.33
CA THR A 391 18.21 19.47 -35.84
C THR A 391 17.16 18.81 -34.96
N ASP A 392 17.25 17.49 -34.77
CA ASP A 392 16.30 16.74 -33.95
C ASP A 392 16.38 17.21 -32.50
N LEU A 393 15.21 17.34 -31.86
CA LEU A 393 15.12 17.73 -30.45
C LEU A 393 15.72 16.60 -29.58
N PRO A 394 16.78 16.85 -28.82
CA PRO A 394 17.35 15.84 -27.92
C PRO A 394 16.34 15.42 -26.85
N GLU A 395 16.22 14.12 -26.60
CA GLU A 395 15.30 13.54 -25.61
C GLU A 395 15.48 14.15 -24.21
N SER A 396 16.73 14.40 -23.80
CA SER A 396 17.03 15.07 -22.53
C SER A 396 16.44 16.48 -22.39
N ILE A 397 16.28 17.22 -23.50
CA ILE A 397 15.64 18.54 -23.50
C ILE A 397 14.13 18.35 -23.41
N TYR A 398 13.57 17.45 -24.22
CA TYR A 398 12.14 17.14 -24.20
C TYR A 398 11.67 16.72 -22.81
N ASN A 399 12.30 15.70 -22.21
CA ASN A 399 11.94 15.18 -20.89
C ASN A 399 12.05 16.26 -19.80
N TRP A 400 13.02 17.16 -19.90
CA TRP A 400 13.17 18.25 -18.93
C TRP A 400 12.04 19.29 -19.04
N PHE A 401 11.65 19.67 -20.25
CA PHE A 401 10.50 20.58 -20.46
C PHE A 401 9.18 19.91 -20.06
N GLU A 402 9.03 18.61 -20.32
CA GLU A 402 7.88 17.82 -19.86
C GLU A 402 7.82 17.80 -18.32
N ASP A 403 8.92 17.47 -17.64
CA ASP A 403 9.03 17.50 -16.18
C ASP A 403 8.70 18.89 -15.61
N LEU A 404 9.21 19.96 -16.24
CA LEU A 404 8.95 21.33 -15.82
C LEU A 404 7.47 21.72 -16.01
N SER A 405 6.82 21.25 -17.07
CA SER A 405 5.37 21.47 -17.29
C SER A 405 4.50 20.83 -16.20
N LEU A 406 5.02 19.79 -15.53
CA LEU A 406 4.41 19.14 -14.37
C LEU A 406 4.92 19.72 -13.04
N LEU A 407 5.55 20.89 -13.07
CA LEU A 407 6.11 21.62 -11.92
C LEU A 407 7.26 20.90 -11.20
N LYS A 408 7.91 19.92 -11.84
CA LYS A 408 9.07 19.25 -11.21
C LYS A 408 10.26 20.21 -11.16
N GLY A 409 10.93 20.24 -10.02
CA GLY A 409 12.04 21.18 -9.78
C GLY A 409 11.62 22.62 -9.48
N VAL A 410 10.33 22.96 -9.51
CA VAL A 410 9.84 24.28 -9.09
C VAL A 410 10.00 24.41 -7.56
N PRO A 411 10.66 25.46 -7.05
CA PRO A 411 10.84 25.64 -5.61
C PRO A 411 9.52 25.78 -4.86
N PHE A 412 9.44 25.19 -3.65
CA PHE A 412 8.20 25.11 -2.88
C PHE A 412 7.55 26.48 -2.59
N ASN A 413 8.36 27.52 -2.37
CA ASN A 413 7.87 28.88 -2.13
C ASN A 413 7.21 29.55 -3.36
N TYR A 414 7.40 29.03 -4.57
CA TYR A 414 6.64 29.45 -5.74
C TYR A 414 5.30 28.71 -5.84
N LEU A 415 5.17 27.53 -5.21
CA LEU A 415 3.93 26.75 -5.16
C LEU A 415 3.04 27.20 -3.99
N VAL A 416 3.64 27.41 -2.82
CA VAL A 416 2.99 27.81 -1.58
C VAL A 416 3.77 29.00 -1.01
N PRO A 417 3.46 30.23 -1.47
CA PRO A 417 4.22 31.43 -1.09
C PRO A 417 4.00 31.87 0.37
N ASP A 418 2.91 31.43 1.00
CA ASP A 418 2.61 31.70 2.41
C ASP A 418 2.19 30.40 3.13
N GLU A 419 2.74 30.17 4.32
CA GLU A 419 2.49 28.94 5.10
C GLU A 419 1.01 28.80 5.50
N LEU A 420 0.28 29.91 5.68
CA LEU A 420 -1.14 29.89 6.04
C LEU A 420 -2.02 29.32 4.92
N MET A 421 -1.52 29.22 3.69
CA MET A 421 -2.24 28.59 2.59
C MET A 421 -2.29 27.06 2.74
N LEU A 422 -1.29 26.46 3.39
CA LEU A 422 -1.19 25.00 3.63
C LEU A 422 -0.75 24.70 5.08
N PRO A 423 -1.65 24.86 6.08
CA PRO A 423 -1.38 24.51 7.47
C PRO A 423 -1.07 23.02 7.69
N VAL A 424 -0.55 22.67 8.88
CA VAL A 424 -0.36 21.26 9.28
C VAL A 424 -1.71 20.55 9.36
N GLU A 425 -1.72 19.26 8.98
CA GLU A 425 -2.94 18.43 8.83
C GLU A 425 -4.00 19.11 7.95
N SER A 426 -3.63 19.45 6.70
CA SER A 426 -4.55 20.09 5.75
C SER A 426 -4.45 19.53 4.33
N ILE A 427 -5.54 19.66 3.59
CA ILE A 427 -5.62 19.35 2.16
C ILE A 427 -6.21 20.54 1.39
N ARG A 428 -5.60 20.88 0.26
CA ARG A 428 -5.97 22.04 -0.57
C ARG A 428 -6.02 21.65 -2.04
N PHE A 429 -7.16 21.87 -2.67
CA PHE A 429 -7.37 21.60 -4.10
C PHE A 429 -7.06 22.82 -4.96
N PHE A 430 -6.65 22.60 -6.20
CA PHE A 430 -6.30 23.68 -7.12
C PHE A 430 -6.48 23.28 -8.58
N TYR A 431 -6.51 24.31 -9.44
CA TYR A 431 -6.26 24.22 -10.87
C TYR A 431 -4.83 24.66 -11.15
N ILE A 432 -4.18 24.05 -12.15
CA ILE A 432 -2.95 24.62 -12.67
C ILE A 432 -3.31 25.77 -13.60
N ASP A 433 -2.67 26.90 -13.39
CA ASP A 433 -2.71 28.01 -14.33
C ASP A 433 -1.85 27.70 -15.56
N SER A 434 -2.52 27.36 -16.66
CA SER A 434 -1.89 27.07 -17.95
C SER A 434 -1.03 28.23 -18.46
N LEU A 435 -1.44 29.48 -18.25
CA LEU A 435 -0.65 30.64 -18.70
C LEU A 435 0.61 30.81 -17.86
N TRP A 436 0.54 30.52 -16.56
CA TRP A 436 1.72 30.50 -15.70
C TRP A 436 2.73 29.45 -16.17
N ILE A 437 2.27 28.24 -16.50
CA ILE A 437 3.11 27.18 -17.07
C ILE A 437 3.71 27.63 -18.41
N GLU A 438 2.92 28.19 -19.31
CA GLU A 438 3.42 28.67 -20.60
C GLU A 438 4.48 29.76 -20.44
N CYS A 439 4.30 30.70 -19.50
CA CYS A 439 5.30 31.71 -19.18
C CYS A 439 6.57 31.08 -18.60
N LEU A 440 6.44 30.09 -17.70
CA LEU A 440 7.56 29.33 -17.14
C LEU A 440 8.36 28.63 -18.24
N LEU A 441 7.69 27.93 -19.16
CA LEU A 441 8.32 27.21 -20.26
C LEU A 441 8.96 28.18 -21.26
N ASP A 442 8.32 29.30 -21.62
CA ASP A 442 8.93 30.30 -22.49
C ASP A 442 10.18 30.92 -21.85
N GLY A 443 10.12 31.20 -20.54
CA GLY A 443 11.26 31.67 -19.76
C GLY A 443 12.42 30.69 -19.78
N ALA A 444 12.14 29.41 -19.57
CA ALA A 444 13.13 28.35 -19.66
C ALA A 444 13.75 28.23 -21.06
N PHE A 445 12.94 28.44 -22.10
CA PHE A 445 13.37 28.44 -23.50
C PHE A 445 14.04 29.74 -23.94
N SER A 446 13.96 30.82 -23.16
CA SER A 446 14.57 32.11 -23.52
C SER A 446 16.11 32.09 -23.59
N ILE A 447 16.76 31.03 -23.09
CA ILE A 447 18.22 30.89 -23.17
C ILE A 447 18.68 30.89 -24.63
N GLY A 448 19.60 31.81 -24.96
CA GLY A 448 20.08 32.04 -26.32
C GLY A 448 19.25 33.01 -27.16
N ARG A 449 18.16 33.57 -26.61
CA ARG A 449 17.31 34.60 -27.25
C ARG A 449 17.88 36.01 -26.98
N VAL A 450 18.89 36.42 -27.76
CA VAL A 450 19.60 37.70 -27.54
C VAL A 450 19.19 38.77 -28.55
N THR A 451 18.96 38.38 -29.81
CA THR A 451 18.66 39.30 -30.90
C THR A 451 17.18 39.27 -31.32
N THR A 452 16.77 40.27 -32.09
CA THR A 452 15.43 40.28 -32.71
C THR A 452 15.21 39.09 -33.66
N SER A 453 16.28 38.64 -34.32
CA SER A 453 16.26 37.45 -35.17
C SER A 453 16.02 36.17 -34.35
N ASP A 454 16.64 36.06 -33.17
CA ASP A 454 16.46 34.89 -32.30
C ASP A 454 15.02 34.78 -31.78
N HIS A 455 14.44 35.92 -31.42
CA HIS A 455 13.05 36.02 -30.97
C HIS A 455 12.06 35.61 -32.08
N LYS A 456 12.26 36.09 -33.31
CA LYS A 456 11.45 35.69 -34.47
C LYS A 456 11.60 34.20 -34.77
N GLN A 457 12.82 33.66 -34.65
CA GLN A 457 13.08 32.25 -34.88
C GLN A 457 12.37 31.35 -33.86
N ASP A 458 12.41 31.70 -32.57
CA ASP A 458 11.69 30.97 -31.53
C ASP A 458 10.17 30.99 -31.78
N GLN A 459 9.64 32.09 -32.31
CA GLN A 459 8.22 32.24 -32.66
C GLN A 459 7.80 31.37 -33.85
N GLU A 460 8.68 31.19 -34.84
CA GLU A 460 8.39 30.41 -36.05
C GLU A 460 8.75 28.91 -35.91
N ASN A 461 9.47 28.52 -34.85
CA ASN A 461 9.94 27.15 -34.65
C ASN A 461 8.81 26.21 -34.21
N LYS A 462 8.36 25.35 -35.13
CA LYS A 462 7.34 24.31 -34.88
C LYS A 462 7.79 23.18 -33.95
N THR A 463 9.10 23.04 -33.71
CA THR A 463 9.69 22.01 -32.83
C THR A 463 10.07 22.54 -31.45
N ASN A 464 9.47 23.67 -31.05
CA ASN A 464 9.71 24.29 -29.75
C ASN A 464 9.26 23.35 -28.60
N PRO A 465 10.14 22.96 -27.66
CA PRO A 465 9.76 22.14 -26.50
C PRO A 465 8.97 22.91 -25.44
N ALA A 466 8.90 24.24 -25.50
CA ALA A 466 8.14 25.09 -24.58
C ALA A 466 6.64 25.13 -24.91
N VAL A 467 6.02 23.95 -24.97
CA VAL A 467 4.59 23.79 -25.25
C VAL A 467 3.92 23.14 -24.05
N ASN A 468 2.83 23.75 -23.58
CA ASN A 468 2.00 23.14 -22.56
C ASN A 468 1.11 22.06 -23.19
N ASN A 469 1.46 20.80 -22.97
CA ASN A 469 0.71 19.65 -23.49
C ASN A 469 -0.57 19.35 -22.69
N TYR A 470 -0.76 19.99 -21.54
CA TYR A 470 -1.85 19.71 -20.60
C TYR A 470 -2.65 20.99 -20.33
N PRO A 471 -3.66 21.31 -21.16
CA PRO A 471 -4.39 22.57 -21.06
C PRO A 471 -5.27 22.67 -19.81
N ILE A 472 -5.67 21.53 -19.23
CA ILE A 472 -6.46 21.45 -18.01
C ILE A 472 -5.80 20.42 -17.09
N VAL A 473 -5.24 20.89 -15.98
CA VAL A 473 -4.71 20.05 -14.92
C VAL A 473 -5.32 20.51 -13.61
N THR A 474 -5.80 19.56 -12.81
CA THR A 474 -6.26 19.81 -11.44
C THR A 474 -5.51 18.92 -10.48
N GLY A 475 -5.50 19.29 -9.21
CA GLY A 475 -4.71 18.57 -8.23
C GLY A 475 -5.02 18.97 -6.80
N PHE A 476 -4.23 18.41 -5.89
CA PHE A 476 -4.24 18.81 -4.50
C PHE A 476 -2.84 18.79 -3.89
N LEU A 477 -2.67 19.60 -2.85
CA LEU A 477 -1.57 19.53 -1.91
C LEU A 477 -2.10 18.96 -0.59
N LEU A 478 -1.40 17.99 -0.04
CA LEU A 478 -1.68 17.39 1.26
C LEU A 478 -0.48 17.64 2.17
N ARG A 479 -0.70 18.33 3.30
CA ARG A 479 0.28 18.45 4.38
C ARG A 479 -0.21 17.66 5.60
N SER A 480 0.31 16.46 5.80
CA SER A 480 -0.12 15.56 6.88
C SER A 480 0.95 14.53 7.23
N ASP A 481 0.95 14.08 8.48
CA ASP A 481 1.75 12.93 8.92
C ASP A 481 1.39 11.63 8.17
N VAL A 482 0.24 11.55 7.50
CA VAL A 482 -0.10 10.43 6.60
C VAL A 482 0.97 10.24 5.51
N VAL A 483 1.53 11.34 5.00
CA VAL A 483 2.53 11.30 3.92
C VAL A 483 3.85 10.68 4.39
N SER A 484 4.21 10.85 5.66
CA SER A 484 5.41 10.24 6.23
C SER A 484 5.15 8.84 6.79
N GLY A 485 4.00 8.61 7.39
CA GLY A 485 3.60 7.32 7.96
C GLY A 485 3.30 6.24 6.92
N TRP A 486 2.75 6.62 5.75
CA TRP A 486 2.35 5.69 4.69
C TRP A 486 2.98 6.08 3.33
N PRO A 487 4.29 5.89 3.13
CA PRO A 487 4.97 6.29 1.89
C PRO A 487 4.49 5.52 0.65
N GLY A 488 3.84 4.37 0.84
CA GLY A 488 3.23 3.57 -0.23
C GLY A 488 1.77 3.91 -0.54
N LEU A 489 1.20 4.97 0.04
CA LEU A 489 -0.19 5.35 -0.23
C LEU A 489 -0.44 5.55 -1.73
N LEU A 490 -1.67 5.25 -2.13
CA LEU A 490 -2.15 5.37 -3.50
C LEU A 490 -3.24 6.44 -3.57
N VAL A 491 -3.33 7.09 -4.72
CA VAL A 491 -4.27 8.18 -4.97
C VAL A 491 -4.92 7.97 -6.33
N ASP A 492 -6.24 7.89 -6.31
CA ASP A 492 -7.07 7.73 -7.49
C ASP A 492 -8.02 8.92 -7.63
N GLY A 493 -8.12 9.50 -8.83
CA GLY A 493 -9.02 10.61 -9.13
C GLY A 493 -10.11 10.19 -10.13
N TYR A 494 -11.33 10.72 -9.98
CA TYR A 494 -12.45 10.42 -10.87
C TYR A 494 -13.17 11.69 -11.37
N HIS A 495 -13.79 11.54 -12.55
CA HIS A 495 -14.67 12.55 -13.16
C HIS A 495 -16.10 12.53 -12.54
N GLU A 496 -16.96 13.45 -12.98
CA GLU A 496 -18.31 13.71 -12.44
C GLU A 496 -19.21 12.47 -12.27
N ASP A 497 -19.02 11.41 -13.07
CA ASP A 497 -19.81 10.18 -13.01
C ASP A 497 -19.28 9.11 -12.03
N ASP A 498 -18.21 9.40 -11.26
CA ASP A 498 -17.54 8.49 -10.29
C ASP A 498 -17.06 7.13 -10.84
N THR A 499 -17.23 6.91 -12.15
CA THR A 499 -16.96 5.63 -12.84
C THR A 499 -15.70 5.68 -13.71
N LYS A 500 -15.29 6.87 -14.16
CA LYS A 500 -14.13 7.06 -15.03
C LYS A 500 -12.94 7.63 -14.27
N LYS A 501 -11.92 6.79 -14.08
CA LYS A 501 -10.62 7.14 -13.49
C LYS A 501 -9.88 8.14 -14.39
N ILE A 502 -9.31 9.16 -13.78
CA ILE A 502 -8.51 10.21 -14.43
C ILE A 502 -7.04 9.79 -14.41
N GLU A 503 -6.32 10.09 -15.49
CA GLU A 503 -4.89 9.87 -15.60
C GLU A 503 -4.13 10.73 -14.57
N LEU A 504 -3.37 10.07 -13.69
CA LEU A 504 -2.49 10.71 -12.72
C LEU A 504 -1.18 11.11 -13.42
N LEU A 505 -0.91 12.40 -13.51
CA LEU A 505 0.28 12.95 -14.17
C LEU A 505 1.49 13.02 -13.24
N ARG A 506 1.27 13.30 -11.95
CA ARG A 506 2.34 13.42 -10.96
C ARG A 506 1.81 13.07 -9.58
N ILE A 507 2.56 12.23 -8.86
CA ILE A 507 2.45 12.06 -7.41
C ILE A 507 3.87 12.13 -6.86
N GLU A 508 4.11 13.08 -5.95
CA GLU A 508 5.46 13.31 -5.43
C GLU A 508 5.42 13.88 -4.02
N ARG A 509 6.34 13.42 -3.19
CA ARG A 509 6.54 13.93 -1.84
C ARG A 509 7.53 15.10 -1.88
N LEU A 510 7.02 16.33 -1.74
CA LEU A 510 7.82 17.57 -1.78
C LEU A 510 8.62 17.79 -0.48
N SER A 511 8.12 17.28 0.64
CA SER A 511 8.83 17.25 1.93
C SER A 511 8.33 16.07 2.77
N ALA A 512 8.88 15.85 3.97
CA ALA A 512 8.48 14.73 4.81
C ALA A 512 6.94 14.61 4.97
N ASN A 513 6.22 15.72 5.11
CA ASN A 513 4.78 15.67 5.34
C ASN A 513 3.97 16.29 4.21
N VAL A 514 4.59 16.65 3.07
CA VAL A 514 3.89 17.35 1.97
C VAL A 514 3.90 16.50 0.70
N LEU A 515 2.70 16.20 0.19
CA LEU A 515 2.47 15.48 -1.05
C LEU A 515 1.79 16.40 -2.07
N ILE A 516 2.22 16.34 -3.33
CA ILE A 516 1.53 16.94 -4.48
C ILE A 516 0.99 15.85 -5.39
N CYS A 517 -0.25 16.02 -5.85
CA CYS A 517 -0.90 15.16 -6.83
C CYS A 517 -1.49 15.99 -7.97
N LEU A 518 -1.18 15.63 -9.22
CA LEU A 518 -1.65 16.28 -10.45
C LEU A 518 -2.39 15.27 -11.34
N PHE A 519 -3.53 15.69 -11.89
CA PHE A 519 -4.40 14.88 -12.74
C PHE A 519 -4.69 15.56 -14.07
N LYS A 520 -4.73 14.78 -15.14
CA LYS A 520 -5.03 15.26 -16.49
C LYS A 520 -6.53 15.52 -16.68
N GLY A 521 -6.96 16.74 -16.41
CA GLY A 521 -8.35 17.18 -16.50
C GLY A 521 -8.90 17.63 -15.15
N LYS A 522 -10.22 17.78 -15.07
CA LYS A 522 -10.94 18.23 -13.86
C LYS A 522 -11.35 17.04 -12.98
N ILE A 523 -10.79 16.97 -11.77
CA ILE A 523 -11.18 16.01 -10.74
C ILE A 523 -12.46 16.46 -10.02
N LYS A 524 -13.36 15.53 -9.71
CA LYS A 524 -14.52 15.75 -8.83
C LYS A 524 -14.38 14.98 -7.52
N THR A 525 -13.85 13.77 -7.57
CA THR A 525 -13.59 12.94 -6.39
C THR A 525 -12.15 12.45 -6.40
N VAL A 526 -11.58 12.35 -5.19
CA VAL A 526 -10.24 11.82 -4.95
C VAL A 526 -10.33 10.78 -3.86
N ASP A 527 -9.81 9.60 -4.15
CA ASP A 527 -9.69 8.50 -3.21
C ASP A 527 -8.23 8.38 -2.80
N ILE A 528 -7.96 8.51 -1.50
CA ILE A 528 -6.65 8.23 -0.92
C ILE A 528 -6.78 6.94 -0.11
N HIS A 529 -5.97 5.94 -0.45
CA HIS A 529 -6.02 4.64 0.19
C HIS A 529 -4.63 4.07 0.38
N GLN A 530 -4.48 3.15 1.33
CA GLN A 530 -3.21 2.45 1.48
C GLN A 530 -2.98 1.55 0.25
N LYS A 531 -1.73 1.18 0.01
CA LYS A 531 -1.47 0.09 -0.94
C LYS A 531 -2.19 -1.16 -0.42
N PRO A 532 -2.80 -1.99 -1.28
CA PRO A 532 -3.32 -3.29 -0.86
C PRO A 532 -2.17 -4.19 -0.41
N GLU A 533 -1.73 -4.02 0.83
CA GLU A 533 -0.74 -4.86 1.46
C GLU A 533 -1.44 -6.11 1.98
N THR A 534 -1.85 -7.01 1.08
CA THR A 534 -2.56 -8.24 1.46
C THR A 534 -3.98 -7.99 2.00
N LEU A 535 -4.93 -8.85 1.66
CA LEU A 535 -6.26 -8.82 2.28
C LEU A 535 -6.12 -9.10 3.78
N HIS A 536 -6.78 -8.31 4.62
CA HIS A 536 -6.75 -8.48 6.07
C HIS A 536 -8.05 -9.07 6.58
N PHE A 537 -8.03 -9.68 7.76
CA PHE A 537 -9.22 -10.24 8.40
C PHE A 537 -9.55 -9.43 9.64
N GLY A 538 -10.82 -9.12 9.85
CA GLY A 538 -11.21 -8.25 10.94
C GLY A 538 -12.72 -8.09 11.09
N LEU A 539 -13.07 -7.20 12.01
CA LEU A 539 -14.43 -6.78 12.31
C LEU A 539 -14.56 -5.27 12.11
N ASP A 540 -15.76 -4.81 11.80
CA ASP A 540 -16.10 -3.40 11.83
C ASP A 540 -16.37 -2.94 13.28
N TRP A 541 -16.29 -1.63 13.51
CA TRP A 541 -16.62 -0.99 14.79
C TRP A 541 -17.68 0.09 14.60
N ASP A 542 -18.71 0.06 15.44
CA ASP A 542 -19.76 1.08 15.48
C ASP A 542 -19.46 2.07 16.61
N ASP A 543 -19.16 3.33 16.26
CA ASP A 543 -18.83 4.39 17.22
C ASP A 543 -20.03 4.84 18.07
N GLU A 544 -21.25 4.75 17.54
CA GLU A 544 -22.45 5.17 18.26
C GLU A 544 -22.79 4.17 19.36
N ASN A 545 -22.82 2.89 18.99
CA ASN A 545 -23.20 1.80 19.89
C ASN A 545 -22.01 1.22 20.69
N LYS A 546 -20.77 1.56 20.30
CA LYS A 546 -19.52 1.03 20.86
C LYS A 546 -19.46 -0.49 20.83
N THR A 547 -19.86 -1.07 19.70
CA THR A 547 -19.93 -2.51 19.48
C THR A 547 -19.21 -2.91 18.20
N PHE A 548 -18.61 -4.10 18.20
CA PHE A 548 -18.10 -4.72 16.98
C PHE A 548 -19.23 -5.32 16.17
N TYR A 549 -19.13 -5.23 14.85
CA TYR A 549 -20.05 -5.88 13.92
C TYR A 549 -19.29 -6.41 12.71
N LYS A 550 -19.96 -7.15 11.83
CA LYS A 550 -19.38 -7.58 10.57
C LYS A 550 -20.35 -7.38 9.41
N LYS A 551 -19.95 -6.64 8.39
CA LYS A 551 -20.68 -6.57 7.11
C LYS A 551 -20.48 -7.85 6.30
N LEU A 552 -21.58 -8.30 5.71
CA LEU A 552 -21.64 -9.54 4.95
C LEU A 552 -21.59 -9.29 3.46
N LYS A 553 -21.00 -10.25 2.75
CA LYS A 553 -20.80 -10.25 1.30
C LYS A 553 -21.56 -11.40 0.65
N ASN A 554 -21.61 -11.41 -0.67
CA ASN A 554 -22.01 -12.59 -1.45
C ASN A 554 -20.77 -13.41 -1.83
N LEU A 555 -20.98 -14.55 -2.50
CA LEU A 555 -19.89 -15.43 -2.97
C LEU A 555 -18.97 -14.75 -4.01
N ASP A 556 -19.41 -13.67 -4.64
CA ASP A 556 -18.61 -12.85 -5.55
C ASP A 556 -17.84 -11.72 -4.82
N GLY A 557 -17.90 -11.67 -3.48
CA GLY A 557 -17.23 -10.67 -2.65
C GLY A 557 -17.90 -9.29 -2.61
N GLN A 558 -19.12 -9.16 -3.13
CA GLN A 558 -19.88 -7.90 -3.12
C GLN A 558 -20.73 -7.77 -1.86
N ASP A 559 -20.79 -6.57 -1.28
CA ASP A 559 -21.60 -6.31 -0.08
C ASP A 559 -23.10 -6.53 -0.33
N ILE A 560 -23.76 -7.24 0.58
CA ILE A 560 -25.20 -7.56 0.49
C ILE A 560 -26.08 -6.73 1.44
N ASN A 561 -25.55 -5.63 1.98
CA ASN A 561 -26.23 -4.75 2.97
C ASN A 561 -26.81 -5.51 4.19
N LYS A 562 -26.24 -6.66 4.55
CA LYS A 562 -26.53 -7.39 5.78
C LYS A 562 -25.33 -7.32 6.72
N LYS A 563 -25.58 -7.45 8.01
CA LYS A 563 -24.54 -7.43 9.04
C LYS A 563 -24.85 -8.31 10.25
N VAL A 564 -23.79 -8.74 10.92
CA VAL A 564 -23.84 -9.40 12.22
C VAL A 564 -23.43 -8.38 13.29
N ASP A 565 -24.40 -7.82 14.01
CA ASP A 565 -24.17 -6.77 15.01
C ASP A 565 -23.71 -7.26 16.39
N ASN A 566 -24.11 -8.48 16.76
CA ASN A 566 -23.75 -9.05 18.06
C ASN A 566 -22.65 -10.10 17.83
N ILE A 567 -21.39 -9.70 17.95
CA ILE A 567 -20.27 -10.64 17.79
C ILE A 567 -20.22 -11.58 19.00
N PRO A 568 -20.24 -12.91 18.82
CA PRO A 568 -20.16 -13.84 19.93
C PRO A 568 -18.73 -13.92 20.46
N TRP A 569 -18.60 -13.72 21.77
CA TRP A 569 -17.31 -13.75 22.47
C TRP A 569 -17.20 -15.03 23.29
N LYS A 570 -16.08 -15.74 23.12
CA LYS A 570 -15.66 -16.78 24.06
C LYS A 570 -15.25 -16.16 25.40
N ASP A 571 -14.52 -15.05 25.34
CA ASP A 571 -14.17 -14.21 26.49
C ASP A 571 -14.13 -12.75 26.01
N SER A 572 -15.12 -11.94 26.42
CA SER A 572 -15.26 -10.55 25.99
C SER A 572 -14.21 -9.63 26.60
N GLU A 573 -13.76 -9.89 27.83
CA GLU A 573 -12.71 -9.11 28.49
C GLU A 573 -11.37 -9.28 27.77
N LYS A 574 -11.05 -10.52 27.37
CA LYS A 574 -9.85 -10.84 26.59
C LYS A 574 -10.03 -10.66 25.08
N ARG A 575 -11.22 -10.28 24.62
CA ARG A 575 -11.56 -10.04 23.19
C ARG A 575 -11.28 -11.28 22.32
N VAL A 576 -11.65 -12.45 22.83
CA VAL A 576 -11.56 -13.73 22.13
C VAL A 576 -12.92 -14.04 21.51
N ILE A 577 -12.96 -14.14 20.20
CA ILE A 577 -14.16 -14.41 19.41
C ILE A 577 -14.45 -15.91 19.47
N ASP A 578 -15.73 -16.27 19.65
CA ASP A 578 -16.21 -17.63 19.42
C ASP A 578 -16.47 -17.81 17.92
N ILE A 579 -15.48 -18.37 17.22
CA ILE A 579 -15.47 -18.44 15.76
C ILE A 579 -16.57 -19.36 15.25
N ASN A 580 -16.81 -20.48 15.92
CA ASN A 580 -17.89 -21.40 15.57
C ASN A 580 -19.26 -20.71 15.70
N SER A 581 -19.54 -20.04 16.82
CA SER A 581 -20.79 -19.29 16.99
C SER A 581 -20.94 -18.14 16.00
N LEU A 582 -19.85 -17.42 15.68
CA LEU A 582 -19.84 -16.35 14.69
C LEU A 582 -20.17 -16.90 13.31
N THR A 583 -19.54 -18.01 12.94
CA THR A 583 -19.74 -18.71 11.67
C THR A 583 -21.19 -19.14 11.50
N ASN A 584 -21.82 -19.68 12.55
CA ASN A 584 -23.23 -20.04 12.51
C ASN A 584 -24.15 -18.82 12.26
N ARG A 585 -23.87 -17.67 12.89
CA ARG A 585 -24.64 -16.43 12.66
C ARG A 585 -24.46 -15.89 11.24
N ILE A 586 -23.24 -15.96 10.70
CA ILE A 586 -22.95 -15.58 9.31
C ILE A 586 -23.72 -16.50 8.36
N LYS A 587 -23.63 -17.82 8.57
CA LYS A 587 -24.33 -18.82 7.78
C LYS A 587 -25.83 -18.55 7.69
N GLU A 588 -26.49 -18.30 8.82
CA GLU A 588 -27.92 -17.98 8.89
C GLU A 588 -28.33 -16.77 8.02
N GLN A 589 -27.40 -15.83 7.75
CA GLN A 589 -27.69 -14.62 6.97
C GLN A 589 -27.29 -14.69 5.49
N VAL A 590 -26.22 -15.42 5.16
CA VAL A 590 -25.62 -15.46 3.81
C VAL A 590 -26.04 -16.71 3.02
N ASP A 591 -26.11 -17.88 3.66
CA ASP A 591 -26.35 -19.14 2.96
C ASP A 591 -27.04 -20.20 3.83
N ASN A 592 -28.24 -20.62 3.43
CA ASN A 592 -29.00 -21.71 4.08
C ASN A 592 -28.53 -23.12 3.65
N SER A 593 -27.44 -23.24 2.89
CA SER A 593 -26.85 -24.53 2.52
C SER A 593 -26.28 -25.27 3.74
N SER A 594 -26.19 -26.60 3.65
CA SER A 594 -25.76 -27.44 4.77
C SER A 594 -24.27 -27.32 5.10
N SER A 595 -23.41 -26.86 4.18
CA SER A 595 -21.94 -26.84 4.36
C SER A 595 -21.36 -25.43 4.25
N PHE A 596 -21.12 -24.80 5.40
CA PHE A 596 -20.34 -23.55 5.50
C PHE A 596 -18.89 -23.89 5.86
N THR A 597 -17.93 -23.44 5.07
CA THR A 597 -16.51 -23.84 5.12
C THR A 597 -15.59 -22.71 5.59
N SER A 598 -14.32 -23.03 5.90
CA SER A 598 -13.30 -22.00 6.22
C SER A 598 -13.05 -21.02 5.09
N ALA A 599 -13.17 -21.45 3.83
CA ALA A 599 -13.06 -20.59 2.66
C ALA A 599 -14.16 -19.51 2.63
N GLN A 600 -15.41 -19.89 2.93
CA GLN A 600 -16.51 -18.93 3.00
C GLN A 600 -16.36 -18.00 4.21
N LEU A 601 -15.90 -18.52 5.37
CA LEU A 601 -15.61 -17.64 6.50
C LEU A 601 -14.51 -16.63 6.14
N ALA A 602 -13.44 -17.07 5.48
CA ALA A 602 -12.35 -16.21 5.05
C ALA A 602 -12.87 -15.09 4.15
N LEU A 603 -13.68 -15.42 3.13
CA LEU A 603 -14.30 -14.44 2.23
C LEU A 603 -15.08 -13.37 3.00
N GLU A 604 -15.93 -13.80 3.94
CA GLU A 604 -16.72 -12.87 4.75
C GLU A 604 -15.83 -12.00 5.63
N MET A 605 -14.84 -12.60 6.29
CA MET A 605 -13.96 -11.95 7.26
C MET A 605 -12.96 -10.96 6.66
N ILE A 606 -12.78 -10.95 5.34
CA ILE A 606 -11.93 -9.96 4.66
C ILE A 606 -12.42 -8.54 4.94
N GLU A 607 -11.46 -7.69 5.28
CA GLU A 607 -11.57 -6.25 5.33
C GLU A 607 -10.82 -5.66 4.13
N GLY A 608 -11.45 -4.65 3.52
CA GLY A 608 -10.83 -3.87 2.46
C GLY A 608 -9.73 -2.98 3.01
N VAL A 609 -8.91 -2.47 2.11
CA VAL A 609 -7.90 -1.48 2.45
C VAL A 609 -8.59 -0.19 2.88
N GLU A 610 -8.11 0.43 3.97
CA GLU A 610 -8.64 1.73 4.39
C GLU A 610 -8.54 2.74 3.25
N LYS A 611 -9.68 3.37 2.97
CA LYS A 611 -9.87 4.30 1.86
C LYS A 611 -10.68 5.48 2.35
N VAL A 612 -10.20 6.69 2.09
CA VAL A 612 -10.92 7.93 2.35
C VAL A 612 -11.20 8.64 1.05
N ARG A 613 -12.48 8.93 0.80
CA ARG A 613 -12.95 9.65 -0.37
C ARG A 613 -13.17 11.12 -0.05
N PHE A 614 -12.48 11.99 -0.78
CA PHE A 614 -12.72 13.42 -0.80
C PHE A 614 -13.61 13.75 -2.00
N ILE A 615 -14.76 14.37 -1.71
CA ILE A 615 -15.69 14.85 -2.74
C ILE A 615 -15.52 16.37 -2.84
N GLY A 616 -15.16 16.84 -4.02
CA GLY A 616 -15.11 18.26 -4.33
C GLY A 616 -16.52 18.84 -4.33
N SER A 617 -16.71 19.94 -3.61
CA SER A 617 -17.94 20.74 -3.62
C SER A 617 -18.18 21.36 -4.98
#